data_AF-A0A0F9VT77-F1
#
_entry.id   AF-A0A0F9VT77-F1
#
_cell.length_a   1.000
_cell.length_b   1.000
_cell.length_c   1.000
_cell.angle_alpha   90.00
_cell.angle_beta   90.00
_cell.angle_gamma   90.00
#
_symmetry.space_group_name_H-M   'P 1'
#
loop_
_entity.id
_entity.type
_entity.pdbx_description
1 polymer ?
#
loop_
_entity_poly.entity_id
_entity_poly.type
_entity_poly.pdbx_seq_one_letter_code
_entity_poly.pdbx_strand_id
1 'polypeptide(L)' 'MLCVEYCPKDCLAVTTDRLNAKGMPFTECVHPADCVGCRACTTVCPDAVIELFEITDEDTDG' A
#
# COMPACT_ATOMS: atom_id res chain seq x y z
N MET A 1 -5.43 9.88 4.02
CA MET A 1 -5.18 8.51 4.54
C MET A 1 -3.68 8.41 4.73
N LEU A 2 -3.19 8.27 5.97
CA LEU A 2 -1.81 8.64 6.32
C LEU A 2 -0.73 7.91 5.51
N CYS A 3 -0.89 6.61 5.27
CA CYS A 3 0.08 5.83 4.52
C CYS A 3 0.29 6.33 3.08
N VAL A 4 -0.75 6.87 2.43
CA VAL A 4 -0.67 7.47 1.09
C VAL A 4 0.18 8.74 1.14
N GLU A 5 -0.09 9.62 2.09
CA GLU A 5 0.62 10.90 2.26
C GLU A 5 2.10 10.72 2.64
N TYR A 6 2.42 9.65 3.37
CA TYR A 6 3.78 9.36 3.85
C TYR A 6 4.61 8.52 2.86
N CYS A 7 4.02 8.02 1.78
CA CYS A 7 4.78 7.27 0.78
C CYS A 7 5.62 8.25 -0.07
N PRO A 8 6.96 8.24 0.01
CA PRO A 8 7.81 9.20 -0.72
C PRO A 8 7.88 8.91 -2.24
N LYS A 9 7.21 7.85 -2.68
CA LYS A 9 7.23 7.31 -4.05
C LYS A 9 5.83 7.21 -4.64
N ASP A 10 4.81 7.71 -3.94
CA ASP A 10 3.41 7.68 -4.37
C ASP A 10 2.91 6.28 -4.76
N CYS A 11 3.44 5.24 -4.11
CA CYS A 11 3.08 3.83 -4.41
C CYS A 11 1.67 3.45 -3.99
N LEU A 12 1.02 4.26 -3.15
CA LEU A 12 -0.25 3.95 -2.52
C LEU A 12 -1.33 4.95 -2.94
N ALA A 13 -2.56 4.50 -3.10
CA ALA A 13 -3.71 5.37 -3.38
C ALA A 13 -4.93 4.98 -2.54
N VAL A 14 -5.83 5.94 -2.32
CA VAL A 14 -7.14 5.66 -1.70
C VAL A 14 -8.11 5.26 -2.80
N THR A 15 -8.83 4.15 -2.61
CA THR A 15 -9.86 3.72 -3.56
C THR A 15 -10.97 4.77 -3.70
N THR A 16 -11.40 5.04 -4.93
CA THR A 16 -12.46 6.03 -5.21
C THR A 16 -13.77 5.40 -5.69
N ASP A 17 -13.69 4.18 -6.20
CA ASP A 17 -14.77 3.40 -6.83
C ASP A 17 -15.04 2.08 -6.11
N ARG A 18 -14.19 1.71 -5.13
CA ARG A 18 -14.28 0.46 -4.38
C ARG A 18 -14.31 0.71 -2.88
N LEU A 19 -15.10 -0.11 -2.19
CA LEU A 19 -15.26 -0.11 -0.75
C LEU A 19 -14.95 -1.51 -0.19
N ASN A 20 -14.45 -1.57 1.03
CA ASN A 20 -14.27 -2.84 1.74
C ASN A 20 -15.62 -3.41 2.23
N ALA A 21 -15.59 -4.58 2.90
CA ALA A 21 -16.78 -5.24 3.43
C ALA A 21 -17.58 -4.41 4.46
N LYS A 22 -17.00 -3.35 5.01
CA LYS A 22 -17.64 -2.41 5.95
C LYS A 22 -18.14 -1.13 5.25
N GLY A 23 -18.05 -1.04 3.92
CA GLY A 23 -18.48 0.12 3.15
C GLY A 23 -17.53 1.32 3.24
N MET A 24 -16.26 1.11 3.59
CA MET A 24 -15.27 2.19 3.71
C MET A 24 -14.25 2.15 2.56
N PRO A 25 -13.76 3.31 2.07
CA PRO A 25 -12.58 3.38 1.22
C PRO A 25 -11.38 2.76 1.92
N PHE A 26 -10.45 2.20 1.14
CA PHE A 26 -9.23 1.58 1.66
C PHE A 26 -8.02 2.01 0.83
N THR A 27 -6.83 1.67 1.31
CA THR A 27 -5.59 1.94 0.58
C THR A 27 -5.23 0.75 -0.27
N GLU A 28 -4.82 1.00 -1.50
CA GLU A 28 -4.26 0.01 -2.41
C GLU A 28 -2.84 0.40 -2.84
N CYS A 29 -2.02 -0.60 -3.18
CA CYS A 29 -0.71 -0.39 -3.76
C CYS A 29 -0.86 -0.33 -5.29
N VAL A 30 -0.67 0.86 -5.87
CA VAL A 30 -0.84 1.13 -7.31
C VAL A 30 0.47 1.08 -8.09
N HIS A 31 1.60 1.36 -7.43
CA HIS A 31 2.93 1.35 -8.05
C HIS A 31 3.94 0.54 -7.21
N PRO A 32 3.75 -0.78 -7.07
CA PRO A 32 4.64 -1.61 -6.25
C PRO A 32 6.10 -1.61 -6.74
N ALA A 33 6.32 -1.50 -8.05
CA ALA A 33 7.65 -1.45 -8.65
C ALA A 33 8.47 -0.21 -8.26
N ASP A 34 7.80 0.89 -7.87
CA ASP A 34 8.46 2.12 -7.43
C ASP A 34 8.77 2.13 -5.92
N CYS A 35 8.31 1.10 -5.20
CA CYS A 35 8.51 0.99 -3.76
C CYS A 35 9.98 0.76 -3.44
N VAL A 36 10.54 1.63 -2.60
CA VAL A 36 11.95 1.55 -2.15
C VAL A 36 12.11 0.89 -0.78
N GLY A 37 11.06 0.26 -0.25
CA GLY A 37 11.11 -0.45 1.04
C GLY A 37 11.38 0.44 2.25
N CYS A 38 11.02 1.73 2.21
CA CYS A 38 11.37 2.69 3.28
C CYS A 38 10.60 2.51 4.60
N ARG A 39 9.55 1.68 4.63
CA ARG A 39 8.72 1.40 5.81
C ARG A 39 7.89 2.57 6.38
N ALA A 40 7.87 3.73 5.71
CA ALA A 40 7.09 4.88 6.18
C ALA A 40 5.59 4.58 6.31
N CYS A 41 4.99 3.92 5.30
CA CYS A 41 3.59 3.52 5.29
C CYS A 41 3.23 2.54 6.41
N THR A 42 4.10 1.56 6.70
CA THR A 42 3.91 0.58 7.78
C THR A 42 4.02 1.22 9.16
N THR A 43 4.94 2.18 9.34
CA THR A 43 5.16 2.85 10.63
C THR A 43 4.05 3.83 10.99
N VAL A 44 3.48 4.53 10.00
CA VAL A 44 2.43 5.55 10.25
C VAL A 44 1.02 4.94 10.33
N CYS A 45 0.83 3.69 9.90
CA CYS A 45 -0.49 3.07 9.88
C CYS A 45 -1.00 2.81 11.31
N PRO A 46 -2.11 3.45 11.74
CA PRO A 46 -2.61 3.30 13.10
C PRO A 46 -3.18 1.90 13.37
N ASP A 47 -3.70 1.24 12.32
CA ASP A 47 -4.33 -0.07 12.41
C ASP A 47 -3.35 -1.23 12.18
N ALA A 48 -2.08 -0.93 11.83
CA ALA A 48 -1.05 -1.90 11.49
C ALA A 48 -1.48 -2.93 10.42
N VAL A 49 -2.24 -2.49 9.40
CA VAL A 49 -2.79 -3.35 8.33
C VAL A 49 -1.97 -3.36 7.04
N ILE A 50 -0.75 -2.83 7.06
CA ILE A 50 0.14 -2.77 5.90
C ILE A 50 1.35 -3.66 6.18
N GLU A 51 1.68 -4.52 5.22
CA GLU A 51 2.86 -5.37 5.25
C GLU A 51 3.79 -5.04 4.09
N LEU A 52 5.09 -5.26 4.27
CA LEU A 52 6.12 -5.11 3.25
C LEU A 52 6.82 -6.45 3.05
N PHE A 53 6.91 -6.87 1.80
CA PHE A 53 7.59 -8.08 1.36
C PHE A 53 8.52 -7.77 0.18
N GLU A 54 9.52 -8.61 0.01
CA GLU A 54 10.40 -8.59 -1.16
C GLU A 54 9.71 -9.34 -2.29
N ILE A 55 9.70 -8.76 -3.48
CA ILE A 55 9.15 -9.41 -4.67
C ILE A 55 10.25 -10.32 -5.23
N THR A 56 9.98 -11.61 -5.32
CA THR A 56 10.89 -12.57 -5.97
C THR A 56 10.41 -12.89 -7.39
N ASP A 57 11.25 -13.56 -8.18
CA ASP A 57 10.87 -14.01 -9.52
C ASP A 57 9.62 -14.92 -9.52
N GLU A 58 9.31 -15.57 -8.38
CA GLU A 58 8.13 -16.41 -8.22
C GLU A 58 6.82 -15.60 -8.16
N ASP A 59 6.87 -14.32 -7.77
CA ASP A 59 5.69 -13.45 -7.65
C ASP A 59 5.25 -12.83 -8.99
N THR A 60 6.10 -12.92 -10.03
CA THR A 60 5.89 -12.26 -11.34
C THR A 60 5.45 -13.18 -12.48
N ASP A 61 5.40 -14.51 -12.27
CA ASP A 61 5.04 -15.51 -13.30
C ASP A 61 3.58 -16.03 -13.17
N GLY A 62 2.66 -15.17 -12.72
CA GLY A 62 1.23 -15.47 -12.53
C GLY A 62 0.32 -14.91 -13.61
#